data_AF-A0A7C1SG67-F1
#
_entry.id   AF-A0A7C1SG67-F1
#
_cell.length_a   1.000
_cell.length_b   1.000
_cell.length_c   1.000
_cell.angle_alpha   90.00
_cell.angle_beta   90.00
_cell.angle_gamma   90.00
#
_symmetry.space_group_name_H-M   'P 1'
#
loop_
_entity.id
_entity.type
_entity.pdbx_description
1 polymer ?
#
loop_
_entity_poly.entity_id
_entity_poly.type
_entity_poly.pdbx_seq_one_letter_code
_entity_poly.pdbx_strand_id
1 'polypeptide(L)'
;MTTANNPKIMLPLYNSRILKIYAEYLKKHYPYIDINPILKYAGITNYQLEDQAHWFNQSQVDRFNEIATKKTGNPSIAREAGRYT
;
A
#
# COMPACT_ATOMS: atom_id res chain seq x y z
N MET A 1 28.23 6.69 -5.15
CA MET A 1 28.12 6.09 -3.80
C MET A 1 26.64 6.05 -3.45
N THR A 2 25.92 4.96 -3.17
CA THR A 2 26.12 3.51 -3.24
C THR A 2 24.68 3.00 -3.13
N THR A 3 24.02 2.61 -4.22
CA THR A 3 22.78 1.84 -4.09
C THR A 3 23.14 0.40 -4.36
N ALA A 4 23.68 -0.24 -3.32
CA ALA A 4 23.71 -1.69 -3.27
C ALA A 4 22.29 -2.18 -3.58
N ASN A 5 22.16 -2.99 -4.62
CA ASN A 5 20.96 -3.78 -4.88
C ASN A 5 20.67 -4.58 -3.62
N ASN A 6 19.82 -4.07 -2.74
CA ASN A 6 19.40 -4.76 -1.54
C ASN A 6 18.31 -5.75 -1.98
N PRO A 7 18.60 -7.06 -2.04
CA PRO A 7 17.66 -8.05 -2.56
C PRO A 7 16.34 -8.07 -1.77
N LYS A 8 16.33 -7.58 -0.51
CA LYS A 8 15.10 -7.42 0.28
C LYS A 8 14.06 -6.52 -0.37
N ILE A 9 14.45 -5.54 -1.20
CA ILE A 9 13.50 -4.61 -1.83
C ILE A 9 12.66 -5.31 -2.90
N MET A 10 13.17 -6.37 -3.52
CA MET A 10 12.48 -7.09 -4.60
C MET A 10 11.74 -8.36 -4.13
N LEU A 11 12.05 -8.88 -2.94
CA LEU A 11 11.39 -10.06 -2.41
C LEU A 11 9.90 -9.78 -2.14
N PRO A 12 8.98 -10.65 -2.57
CA PRO A 12 7.58 -10.57 -2.19
C PRO A 12 7.44 -10.92 -0.70
N LEU A 13 7.00 -9.96 0.12
CA LEU A 13 6.97 -10.09 1.59
C LEU A 13 5.56 -9.93 2.16
N TYR A 14 4.68 -9.23 1.45
CA TYR A 14 3.38 -8.81 1.98
C TYR A 14 2.25 -9.37 1.13
N ASN A 15 1.38 -10.19 1.71
CA ASN A 15 0.20 -10.68 1.01
C ASN A 15 -0.75 -9.52 0.67
N SER A 16 -1.37 -9.58 -0.52
CA SER A 16 -2.26 -8.53 -1.03
C SER A 16 -3.39 -8.14 -0.08
N ARG A 17 -3.85 -9.08 0.77
CA ARG A 17 -4.88 -8.82 1.80
C ARG A 17 -4.55 -7.64 2.71
N ILE A 18 -3.27 -7.41 3.01
CA ILE A 18 -2.84 -6.28 3.86
C ILE A 18 -3.20 -4.94 3.20
N LEU A 19 -2.83 -4.77 1.93
CA LEU A 19 -3.14 -3.54 1.20
C LEU A 19 -4.61 -3.43 0.82
N LYS A 20 -5.31 -4.56 0.65
CA LYS A 20 -6.76 -4.57 0.42
C LYS A 20 -7.52 -4.03 1.63
N ILE A 21 -7.20 -4.51 2.84
CA ILE A 21 -7.78 -3.99 4.09
C ILE A 21 -7.50 -2.49 4.23
N TYR A 22 -6.28 -2.06 3.90
CA TYR A 22 -5.91 -0.65 3.91
C TYR A 22 -6.73 0.16 2.89
N ALA A 23 -6.88 -0.31 1.66
CA ALA A 23 -7.70 0.35 0.64
C ALA A 23 -9.18 0.48 1.07
N GLU A 24 -9.74 -0.55 1.70
CA GLU A 24 -11.11 -0.50 2.25
C GLU A 24 -11.23 0.47 3.43
N TYR A 25 -10.22 0.56 4.29
CA TYR A 25 -10.15 1.58 5.34
C TYR A 25 -10.16 3.00 4.74
N LEU A 26 -9.33 3.26 3.73
CA LEU A 26 -9.29 4.55 3.03
C LEU A 26 -10.63 4.88 2.38
N LYS A 27 -11.26 3.92 1.70
CA LYS A 27 -12.56 4.10 1.07
C LYS A 27 -13.65 4.47 2.08
N LYS A 28 -13.63 3.88 3.28
CA LYS A 28 -14.61 4.13 4.33
C LYS A 28 -14.38 5.46 5.06
N HIS A 29 -13.13 5.77 5.40
CA HIS A 29 -12.80 6.90 6.27
C HIS A 29 -12.34 8.16 5.51
N TYR A 30 -11.92 8.00 4.26
CA TYR A 30 -11.47 9.05 3.36
C TYR A 30 -12.11 8.91 1.97
N PRO A 31 -13.46 8.91 1.86
CA PRO A 31 -14.17 8.60 0.62
C PRO A 31 -13.90 9.59 -0.53
N TYR A 32 -13.34 10.76 -0.22
CA TYR A 32 -12.92 11.77 -1.19
C TYR A 32 -11.55 11.48 -1.84
N ILE A 33 -10.81 10.49 -1.34
CA ILE A 33 -9.51 10.08 -1.89
C ILE A 33 -9.74 8.96 -2.90
N ASP A 34 -9.42 9.22 -4.17
CA ASP A 34 -9.36 8.17 -5.19
C ASP A 34 -8.18 7.23 -4.93
N ILE A 35 -8.46 5.92 -4.89
CA ILE A 35 -7.47 4.88 -4.66
C ILE A 35 -6.60 4.63 -5.90
N ASN A 36 -7.09 4.92 -7.11
CA ASN A 36 -6.35 4.61 -8.34
C ASN A 36 -5.01 5.36 -8.44
N PRO A 37 -4.93 6.68 -8.14
CA PRO A 37 -3.65 7.39 -8.07
C PRO A 37 -2.68 6.82 -7.01
N ILE A 38 -3.20 6.31 -5.89
CA ILE A 38 -2.40 5.70 -4.82
C ILE A 38 -1.75 4.41 -5.34
N LEU A 39 -2.56 3.52 -5.92
CA LEU A 39 -2.07 2.25 -6.48
C LEU A 39 -1.07 2.48 -7.62
N LYS A 40 -1.37 3.42 -8.53
CA LYS A 40 -0.45 3.79 -9.61
C LYS A 40 0.89 4.30 -9.09
N TYR A 41 0.89 5.15 -8.05
CA TYR A 41 2.12 5.63 -7.44
C TYR A 41 2.93 4.49 -6.80
N ALA A 42 2.25 3.52 -6.20
CA ALA A 42 2.86 2.35 -5.57
C ALA A 42 3.36 1.29 -6.58
N GLY A 43 3.07 1.43 -7.87
CA GLY A 43 3.37 0.38 -8.86
C GLY A 43 2.51 -0.86 -8.64
N ILE A 44 1.26 -0.66 -8.22
CA ILE A 44 0.27 -1.70 -7.96
C ILE A 44 -0.91 -1.51 -8.93
N THR A 45 -1.37 -2.61 -9.50
CA THR A 45 -2.61 -2.63 -10.29
C THR A 45 -3.80 -3.02 -9.42
N ASN A 46 -5.02 -2.61 -9.80
CA ASN A 46 -6.24 -3.09 -9.16
C ASN A 46 -6.33 -4.62 -9.18
N TYR A 47 -5.93 -5.27 -10.28
CA TYR A 47 -5.92 -6.74 -10.37
C TYR A 47 -5.01 -7.40 -9.31
N GLN A 48 -3.81 -6.87 -9.10
CA GLN A 48 -2.88 -7.38 -8.07
C GLN A 48 -3.40 -7.15 -6.65
N LEU A 49 -4.12 -6.04 -6.42
CA LEU A 49 -4.73 -5.75 -5.12
C LEU A 49 -5.85 -6.75 -4.79
N GLU A 50 -6.65 -7.11 -5.80
CA GLU A 50 -7.78 -8.03 -5.66
C GLU A 50 -7.38 -9.51 -5.62
N ASP A 51 -6.23 -9.86 -6.22
CA ASP A 51 -5.70 -11.22 -6.23
C ASP A 51 -5.12 -11.62 -4.85
N GLN A 52 -5.83 -12.47 -4.10
CA GLN A 52 -5.41 -12.94 -2.78
C GLN A 52 -4.15 -13.81 -2.79
N ALA A 53 -3.74 -14.34 -3.95
CA ALA A 53 -2.50 -15.08 -4.12
C ALA A 53 -1.32 -14.16 -4.46
N HIS A 54 -1.55 -12.88 -4.70
CA HIS A 54 -0.51 -11.92 -5.00
C HIS A 54 0.26 -11.49 -3.74
N TRP A 55 1.56 -11.28 -3.92
CA TRP A 55 2.46 -10.80 -2.89
C TRP A 55 3.22 -9.58 -3.38
N PHE A 56 3.20 -8.52 -2.57
CA PHE A 56 3.89 -7.27 -2.81
C PHE A 56 5.26 -7.24 -2.14
N ASN A 57 6.19 -6.54 -2.77
CA ASN A 57 7.51 -6.28 -2.19
C ASN A 57 7.49 -5.05 -1.26
N GLN A 58 8.59 -4.85 -0.53
CA GLN A 58 8.72 -3.72 0.42
C GLN A 58 8.51 -2.36 -0.26
N SER A 59 9.07 -2.15 -1.46
CA SER A 59 8.96 -0.87 -2.17
C SER A 59 7.51 -0.52 -2.51
N GLN A 60 6.72 -1.50 -2.96
CA GLN A 60 5.32 -1.28 -3.28
C GLN A 60 4.51 -0.90 -2.03
N VAL A 61 4.73 -1.59 -0.91
CA VAL A 61 4.06 -1.29 0.36
C VAL A 61 4.48 0.07 0.92
N ASP A 62 5.77 0.39 0.89
CA ASP A 62 6.30 1.68 1.37
C ASP A 62 5.72 2.84 0.57
N ARG A 63 5.71 2.73 -0.76
CA ARG A 63 5.16 3.76 -1.65
C ARG A 63 3.65 3.91 -1.49
N PHE A 64 2.92 2.81 -1.28
CA PHE A 64 1.50 2.86 -0.97
C PHE A 64 1.27 3.67 0.32
N ASN A 65 2.01 3.36 1.39
CA ASN A 65 1.86 4.05 2.67
C ASN A 65 2.29 5.52 2.60
N GLU A 66 3.36 5.81 1.86
CA GLU A 66 3.86 7.19 1.65
C GLU A 66 2.78 8.07 1.03
N ILE A 67 2.19 7.64 -0.09
CA ILE A 67 1.18 8.45 -0.78
C ILE A 67 -0.14 8.49 -0.01
N ALA A 68 -0.53 7.41 0.67
CA ALA A 68 -1.71 7.40 1.54
C ALA A 68 -1.55 8.40 2.70
N THR A 69 -0.39 8.43 3.36
CA THR A 69 -0.08 9.40 4.43
C THR A 69 -0.17 10.83 3.92
N LYS A 70 0.42 11.12 2.74
CA LYS A 70 0.37 12.45 2.12
C LYS A 70 -1.05 12.89 1.75
N LYS A 71 -1.87 11.98 1.22
CA LYS A 71 -3.24 12.28 0.77
C LYS A 71 -4.22 12.44 1.93
N THR A 72 -4.01 11.70 3.01
CA THR A 72 -4.86 11.75 4.21
C THR A 72 -4.43 12.84 5.20
N GLY A 73 -3.17 13.27 5.14
CA GLY A 73 -2.57 14.13 6.17
C GLY A 73 -2.40 13.42 7.52
N ASN A 74 -2.62 12.11 7.60
CA ASN A 74 -2.61 11.34 8.84
C ASN A 74 -1.34 10.47 8.91
N PRO A 75 -0.34 10.79 9.75
CA PRO A 75 0.86 9.96 9.91
C PRO A 75 0.59 8.62 10.63
N SER A 76 -0.56 8.47 11.30
CA SER A 76 -0.96 7.23 11.97
C SER A 76 -1.75 6.27 11.08
N ILE A 77 -1.95 6.62 9.81
CA ILE A 77 -2.88 5.93 8.91
C ILE A 77 -2.62 4.42 8.79
N ALA A 78 -1.35 4.00 8.70
CA ALA A 78 -0.99 2.58 8.60
C ALA A 78 -1.44 1.78 9.83
N ARG A 79 -1.28 2.38 11.02
CA ARG A 79 -1.64 1.76 12.30
C ARG A 79 -3.15 1.65 12.47
N GLU A 80 -3.88 2.67 12.03
CA GLU A 80 -5.34 2.67 12.07
C GLU A 80 -5.92 1.66 11.07
N ALA A 81 -5.44 1.68 9.83
CA ALA A 81 -5.81 0.72 8.81
C ALA A 81 -5.46 -0.73 9.22
N GLY A 82 -4.33 -0.96 9.88
CA GLY A 82 -3.96 -2.28 10.38
C GLY A 82 -4.84 -2.82 11.52
N ARG A 83 -5.68 -1.97 12.13
CA ARG A 83 -6.69 -2.36 13.15
C ARG A 83 -8.10 -2.48 12.57
N TYR A 84 -8.23 -2.27 11.27
CA TYR A 84 -9.49 -2.37 10.55
C TYR A 84 -9.78 -3.85 10.26
N THR A 85 -10.77 -4.40 10.97
CA THR A 85 -11.27 -5.78 10.83
C THR A 85 -12.79 -5.78 11.02
#